data_AF-A0A6A7LUN1-F1
#
_entry.id   AF-A0A6A7LUN1-F1
#
_cell.length_a   1.000
_cell.length_b   1.000
_cell.length_c   1.000
_cell.angle_alpha   90.00
_cell.angle_beta   90.00
_cell.angle_gamma   90.00
#
_symmetry.space_group_name_H-M   'P 1'
#
loop_
_entity.id
_entity.type
_entity.pdbx_description
1 polymer ?
#
loop_
_entity_poly.entity_id
_entity_poly.type
_entity_poly.pdbx_seq_one_letter_code
_entity_poly.pdbx_strand_id
1 'polypeptide(L)' 'MASAYRVISGDSHLDIPPERWTPYVPERWRGRAPRRARLANGNDGLLLEGRPPHTPGAQLT' A
#
# COMPACT_ATOMS: atom_id res chain seq x y z
N MET A 1 22.29 30.67 18.76
CA MET A 1 21.12 29.77 18.87
C MET A 1 20.70 29.38 17.47
N ALA A 2 20.48 28.10 17.18
CA ALA A 2 20.04 27.66 15.85
C ALA A 2 18.53 27.93 15.68
N SER A 3 18.15 28.53 14.56
CA SER A 3 16.74 28.75 14.21
C SER A 3 16.04 27.41 13.98
N ALA A 4 14.85 27.23 14.56
CA ALA A 4 14.03 26.07 14.26
C ALA A 4 13.34 26.25 12.89
N TYR A 5 13.76 25.48 11.89
CA TYR A 5 13.12 25.46 10.58
C TYR A 5 12.06 24.36 10.52
N ARG A 6 10.93 24.66 9.90
CA ARG A 6 9.95 23.63 9.52
C ARG A 6 10.41 22.98 8.23
N VAL A 7 10.84 21.73 8.31
CA VAL A 7 11.18 20.92 7.13
C VAL A 7 9.88 20.44 6.51
N ILE A 8 9.74 20.62 5.19
CA ILE A 8 8.61 20.11 4.41
C ILE A 8 9.09 18.85 3.71
N SER A 9 8.39 17.75 3.90
CA SER A 9 8.71 16.51 3.17
C SER A 9 8.36 16.68 1.69
N GLY A 10 9.31 16.38 0.82
CA GLY A 10 9.10 16.35 -0.63
C GLY A 10 8.55 15.02 -1.14
N ASP A 11 8.55 13.99 -0.30
CA ASP A 11 8.08 12.66 -0.66
C ASP A 11 7.42 11.98 0.55
N SER A 12 6.12 11.71 0.45
CA SER A 12 5.32 11.10 1.51
C SER A 12 4.21 10.27 0.90
N HIS A 13 3.98 9.09 1.47
CA HIS A 13 3.03 8.12 0.94
C HIS A 13 1.97 7.78 1.99
N LEU A 14 0.75 7.56 1.52
CA LEU A 14 -0.33 7.01 2.33
C LEU A 14 -0.53 5.54 1.98
N ASP A 15 -0.52 4.70 3.00
CA ASP A 15 -0.93 3.30 2.86
C ASP A 15 -2.44 3.20 3.04
N ILE A 16 -3.16 3.00 1.94
CA ILE A 16 -4.62 2.98 1.91
C ILE A 16 -5.08 1.59 1.47
N PRO A 17 -5.99 0.94 2.21
CA PRO A 17 -6.53 -0.36 1.83
C PRO A 17 -7.10 -0.38 0.40
N PRO A 18 -6.78 -1.40 -0.42
CA PRO A 18 -7.27 -1.49 -1.79
C PRO A 18 -8.79 -1.42 -1.93
N GLU A 19 -9.51 -1.96 -0.95
CA GLU A 19 -10.97 -2.00 -0.95
C GLU A 19 -11.60 -0.61 -0.97
N ARG A 20 -10.84 0.44 -0.61
CA ARG A 20 -11.30 1.83 -0.70
C ARG A 20 -11.44 2.30 -2.15
N TRP A 21 -10.65 1.76 -3.08
CA TRP A 21 -10.62 2.21 -4.46
C TRP A 21 -11.05 1.14 -5.48
N THR A 22 -11.06 -0.14 -5.12
CA THR A 22 -11.57 -1.24 -5.96
C THR A 22 -12.97 -1.00 -6.56
N PRO A 23 -13.96 -0.39 -5.86
CA PRO A 23 -15.27 -0.12 -6.46
C PRO A 23 -15.24 0.78 -7.70
N TYR A 24 -14.23 1.67 -7.79
CA TYR A 24 -14.05 2.60 -8.91
C TYR A 24 -13.29 1.97 -10.09
N VAL A 25 -12.77 0.75 -9.94
CA VAL A 25 -12.19 -0.01 -11.05
C VAL A 25 -13.33 -0.53 -11.94
N PRO A 26 -13.22 -0.46 -13.28
CA PRO A 26 -14.20 -1.06 -14.19
C PRO A 26 -14.44 -2.53 -13.86
N GLU A 27 -15.69 -2.98 -13.90
CA GLU A 27 -16.10 -4.29 -13.41
C GLU A 27 -15.25 -5.44 -13.97
N ARG A 28 -15.01 -5.43 -15.29
CA ARG A 28 -14.16 -6.42 -15.99
C ARG A 28 -12.73 -6.56 -15.43
N TRP A 29 -12.26 -5.57 -14.67
CA TRP A 29 -10.91 -5.52 -14.10
C TRP A 29 -10.88 -5.61 -12.57
N ARG A 30 -12.01 -5.55 -11.87
CA ARG A 30 -12.04 -5.56 -10.39
C ARG A 30 -11.39 -6.80 -9.79
N GLY A 31 -11.57 -7.97 -10.43
CA GLY A 31 -10.93 -9.21 -9.98
C GLY A 31 -9.40 -9.19 -10.07
N ARG A 32 -8.82 -8.28 -10.87
CA ARG A 32 -7.37 -8.09 -11.04
C ARG A 32 -6.83 -6.96 -10.17
N ALA A 33 -7.70 -6.21 -9.48
CA ALA A 33 -7.26 -5.15 -8.58
C ALA A 33 -6.46 -5.73 -7.41
N PRO A 34 -5.53 -4.95 -6.83
CA PRO A 34 -4.87 -5.24 -5.58
C PRO A 34 -5.88 -5.59 -4.48
N ARG A 35 -5.51 -6.55 -3.64
CA ARG A 35 -6.35 -7.05 -2.55
C ARG A 35 -5.50 -7.32 -1.32
N ARG A 36 -6.07 -7.10 -0.13
CA ARG A 36 -5.43 -7.60 1.09
C ARG A 36 -5.64 -9.10 1.24
N ALA A 37 -4.63 -9.76 1.79
CA ALA A 37 -4.68 -11.15 2.22
C ALA A 37 -3.97 -11.31 3.56
N ARG A 38 -4.50 -12.17 4.43
CA ARG A 38 -3.81 -12.58 5.66
C ARG A 38 -2.70 -13.56 5.30
N LEU A 39 -1.48 -13.26 5.74
CA LEU A 39 -0.30 -14.10 5.58
C LEU A 39 -0.18 -15.11 6.73
N ALA A 40 0.61 -16.17 6.52
CA ALA A 40 0.79 -17.25 7.50
C ALA A 40 1.38 -16.76 8.84
N ASN A 41 2.14 -15.67 8.82
CA ASN A 41 2.70 -15.03 10.02
C ASN A 41 1.71 -14.10 10.75
N GLY A 42 0.45 -14.04 10.32
CA GLY A 42 -0.60 -13.20 10.92
C GLY A 42 -0.66 -11.77 10.38
N ASN A 43 0.30 -11.33 9.57
CA ASN A 43 0.32 -9.98 8.99
C ASN A 43 -0.61 -9.84 7.78
N ASP A 44 -0.96 -8.61 7.44
CA ASP A 44 -1.62 -8.30 6.16
C ASP A 44 -0.57 -8.18 5.05
N GLY A 45 -0.84 -8.81 3.92
CA GLY A 45 -0.10 -8.65 2.68
C GLY A 45 -1.00 -8.12 1.57
N LEU A 46 -0.39 -7.51 0.57
CA LEU A 46 -1.02 -7.10 -0.67
C LEU A 46 -0.76 -8.14 -1.75
N LEU A 47 -1.84 -8.65 -2.33
CA LEU A 47 -1.83 -9.44 -3.55
C LEU A 47 -1.90 -8.48 -4.74
N LEU A 48 -0.86 -8.51 -5.58
CA LEU A 48 -0.80 -7.81 -6.85
C LEU A 48 -0.72 -8.84 -7.97
N GLU A 49 -1.37 -8.55 -9.09
CA GLU A 49 -1.31 -9.44 -10.25
C GLU A 49 0.14 -9.62 -10.74
N GLY A 50 0.55 -10.88 -10.93
CA GLY A 50 1.89 -11.22 -11.42
C GLY A 50 3.02 -11.02 -10.40
N ARG A 51 2.71 -10.80 -9.11
CA ARG A 51 3.72 -10.67 -8.06
C ARG A 51 3.45 -11.57 -6.86
N PRO A 52 4.50 -12.01 -6.14
CA PRO A 52 4.33 -12.61 -4.83
C PRO A 52 3.63 -11.65 -3.85
N PRO A 53 2.93 -12.19 -2.83
CA PRO A 53 2.39 -11.37 -1.74
C PRO A 53 3.49 -10.53 -1.09
N HIS A 54 3.21 -9.26 -0.81
CA HIS A 54 4.18 -8.35 -0.19
C HIS A 54 3.51 -7.47 0.87
N THR A 55 4.23 -7.12 1.92
CA THR A 55 3.71 -6.26 2.99
C THR A 55 3.92 -4.79 2.61
N PRO A 56 2.88 -3.94 2.63
CA PRO A 56 3.05 -2.51 2.40
C PRO A 56 3.91 -1.87 3.51
N GLY A 57 4.73 -0.88 3.15
CA GLY A 57 5.60 -0.16 4.08
C GLY A 57 6.88 -0.88 4.53
N ALA A 58 7.04 -2.18 4.23
CA ALA A 58 8.27 -2.93 4.52
C ALA A 58 9.22 -2.97 3.32
N GLN A 59 9.77 -1.80 2.95
CA GLN A 59 11.06 -1.73 2.24
C GLN A 59 12.03 -0.93 3.10
N LEU A 60 12.48 -1.55 4.19
CA LEU A 60 13.74 -1.22 4.81
C LEU A 60 14.56 -2.51 4.75
N THR A 61 15.44 -2.59 3.75
CA THR A 61 16.53 -3.57 3.68
C THR A 61 17.56 -3.30 4.76
#